data_AF-A0AAU2MN33-F1
#
_entry.id   AF-A0AAU2MN33-F1
#
_cell.length_a   1.000
_cell.length_b   1.000
_cell.length_c   1.000
_cell.angle_alpha   90.00
_cell.angle_beta   90.00
_cell.angle_gamma   90.00
#
_symmetry.space_group_name_H-M   'P 1'
#
loop_
_entity.id
_entity.type
_entity.pdbx_description
1 polymer ?
#
loop_
_entity_poly.entity_id
_entity_poly.type
_entity_poly.pdbx_seq_one_letter_code
_entity_poly.pdbx_strand_id
1 'polypeptide(L)' 'MLQVSPKMLPRLAEIEKDLILRRKRAEEEQRLGEIKGIGLTLTFARTKQADAARLTRRSPVALGIPTVPSPNR' A
#
# COMPACT_ATOMS: atom_id res chain seq x y z
N MET A 1 -4.43 9.54 4.31
CA MET A 1 -3.61 8.62 3.50
C MET A 1 -4.36 7.30 3.31
N LEU A 2 -4.54 6.80 2.08
CA LEU A 2 -5.41 5.64 1.81
C LEU A 2 -4.82 4.33 2.36
N GLN A 3 -5.59 3.55 3.11
CA GLN A 3 -5.22 2.16 3.46
C GLN A 3 -5.70 1.21 2.37
N VAL A 4 -4.88 0.21 2.05
CA VAL A 4 -5.18 -0.77 1.00
C VAL A 4 -5.42 -2.13 1.65
N SER A 5 -6.48 -2.82 1.20
CA SER A 5 -6.82 -4.16 1.67
C SER A 5 -5.75 -5.18 1.25
N PRO A 6 -5.39 -6.16 2.12
CA PRO A 6 -4.54 -7.29 1.77
C PRO A 6 -4.94 -8.01 0.47
N LYS A 7 -6.24 -8.05 0.15
CA LYS A 7 -6.75 -8.69 -1.08
C LYS A 7 -6.24 -8.03 -2.37
N MET A 8 -5.73 -6.80 -2.27
CA MET A 8 -5.19 -6.03 -3.41
C MET A 8 -3.71 -6.32 -3.68
N LEU A 9 -3.03 -7.13 -2.86
CA LEU A 9 -1.61 -7.46 -3.05
C LEU A 9 -1.28 -7.96 -4.48
N PRO A 10 -2.07 -8.88 -5.08
CA PRO A 10 -1.82 -9.31 -6.46
C PRO A 10 -1.93 -8.14 -7.45
N ARG A 11 -2.95 -7.30 -7.30
CA ARG A 11 -3.17 -6.14 -8.18
C ARG A 11 -2.05 -5.11 -8.06
N LEU A 12 -1.56 -4.86 -6.86
CA LEU A 12 -0.42 -3.96 -6.64
C LEU A 12 0.86 -4.49 -7.30
N ALA A 13 1.09 -5.80 -7.28
CA ALA A 13 2.23 -6.41 -7.96
C ALA A 13 2.14 -6.28 -9.49
N GLU A 14 0.94 -6.39 -10.07
CA GLU A 14 0.72 -6.12 -11.49
C GLU A 14 1.01 -4.65 -11.85
N ILE A 15 0.51 -3.72 -11.03
CA ILE A 15 0.76 -2.28 -11.22
C ILE A 15 2.25 -1.98 -11.13
N GLU A 16 2.97 -2.56 -10.17
CA GLU A 16 4.42 -2.38 -10.07
C GLU A 16 5.14 -2.86 -11.34
N LYS A 17 4.78 -4.03 -11.89
CA LYS A 17 5.36 -4.55 -13.13
C LYS A 17 5.10 -3.62 -14.32
N ASP A 18 3.88 -3.12 -14.48
CA ASP A 18 3.54 -2.18 -15.55
C ASP A 18 4.30 -0.85 -15.40
N LEU A 19 4.41 -0.32 -14.18
CA LEU A 19 5.18 0.89 -13.91
C LEU A 19 6.67 0.73 -14.22
N ILE A 20 7.26 -0.43 -13.92
CA ILE A 20 8.66 -0.74 -14.30
C ILE A 20 8.81 -0.70 -15.83
N LEU A 21 7.90 -1.34 -16.57
CA LEU A 21 7.94 -1.36 -18.03
C LEU A 21 7.75 0.05 -18.64
N ARG A 22 6.85 0.86 -18.06
CA ARG A 22 6.66 2.26 -18.49
C ARG A 22 7.88 3.11 -18.19
N ARG A 23 8.52 2.91 -17.04
CA ARG A 23 9.75 3.65 -16.69
C ARG A 23 10.86 3.35 -17.70
N LYS A 24 11.04 2.08 -18.07
CA LYS A 24 12.03 1.67 -19.07
C LYS A 24 11.79 2.36 -20.42
N ARG A 25 10.54 2.38 -20.89
CA ARG A 25 10.18 3.11 -22.12
C ARG A 25 10.43 4.62 -22.00
N ALA A 26 10.09 5.22 -20.87
CA ALA A 26 10.35 6.64 -20.63
C ALA A 26 11.86 6.97 -20.57
N GLU A 27 12.70 6.04 -20.08
CA GLU A 27 14.16 6.13 -20.10
C GLU A 27 14.69 6.07 -21.55
N GLU A 28 14.20 5.12 -22.35
CA GLU A 28 14.54 4.98 -23.79
C GLU A 28 14.16 6.24 -24.58
N GLU A 29 13.02 6.84 -24.27
CA GLU A 29 12.49 8.04 -24.95
C GLU A 29 12.94 9.36 -24.28
N GLN A 30 13.83 9.30 -23.28
CA GLN A 30 14.35 10.47 -22.54
C GLN A 30 13.27 11.39 -21.96
N ARG A 31 12.10 10.84 -21.61
CA ARG A 31 10.97 11.59 -21.02
C ARG A 31 11.17 11.82 -19.52
N LEU A 32 12.06 12.75 -19.17
CA LEU A 32 12.50 13.04 -17.79
C LEU A 32 11.35 13.28 -16.79
N GLY A 33 10.28 13.98 -17.21
CA GLY A 33 9.11 14.23 -16.37
C GLY A 33 8.37 12.94 -16.00
N GLU A 34 8.23 12.03 -16.96
CA GLU A 34 7.55 10.75 -16.77
C GLU A 34 8.39 9.80 -15.93
N ILE A 35 9.72 9.77 -16.12
CA ILE A 35 10.63 8.98 -15.28
C ILE A 35 10.47 9.36 -13.80
N LYS A 36 10.46 10.67 -13.50
CA LYS A 36 10.27 11.17 -12.12
C LYS A 36 8.90 10.80 -11.57
N GLY A 37 7.83 11.04 -12.34
CA GLY A 37 6.46 10.73 -11.94
C GLY A 37 6.28 9.24 -11.64
N ILE A 38 6.72 8.37 -12.57
CA ILE A 38 6.65 6.91 -12.40
C ILE A 38 7.48 6.46 -11.21
N GLY A 39 8.69 7.01 -11.01
CA GLY A 39 9.52 6.70 -9.86
C GLY A 39 8.82 6.99 -8.53
N LEU A 40 8.14 8.13 -8.43
CA LEU A 40 7.34 8.48 -7.25
C LEU A 40 6.18 7.51 -7.02
N THR A 41 5.41 7.21 -8.07
CA THR A 41 4.29 6.26 -7.98
C THR A 41 4.76 4.86 -7.59
N LEU A 42 5.92 4.43 -8.09
CA LEU A 42 6.50 3.12 -7.82
C LEU A 42 6.93 2.99 -6.35
N THR A 43 7.49 4.05 -5.75
CA THR A 43 7.73 4.13 -4.31
C THR A 43 6.43 3.99 -3.52
N PHE A 44 5.37 4.71 -3.91
CA PHE A 44 4.08 4.59 -3.23
C PHE A 44 3.47 3.19 -3.35
N ALA A 45 3.53 2.57 -4.52
CA ALA A 45 3.02 1.21 -4.74
C ALA A 45 3.72 0.20 -3.81
N ARG A 46 5.05 0.27 -3.71
CA ARG A 46 5.86 -0.58 -2.81
C ARG A 46 5.52 -0.38 -1.34
N THR A 47 5.37 0.87 -0.91
CA THR A 47 4.92 1.18 0.45
C THR A 47 3.55 0.56 0.73
N LYS A 48 2.60 0.62 -0.22
CA LYS A 48 1.28 0.00 -0.06
C LYS A 48 1.33 -1.52 -0.06
N GLN A 49 2.21 -2.15 -0.84
CA GLN A 49 2.43 -3.60 -0.76
C GLN A 49 2.98 -3.99 0.61
N ALA A 50 3.96 -3.26 1.14
CA ALA A 50 4.53 -3.52 2.46
C ALA A 50 3.46 -3.37 3.57
N ASP A 51 2.65 -2.31 3.53
CA ASP A 51 1.55 -2.09 4.47
C ASP A 51 0.50 -3.20 4.40
N ALA A 52 0.06 -3.56 3.19
CA ALA A 52 -0.93 -4.61 2.98
C ALA A 52 -0.41 -5.99 3.41
N ALA A 53 0.86 -6.30 3.13
CA ALA A 53 1.49 -7.54 3.56
C ALA A 53 1.61 -7.63 5.09
N ARG A 54 1.88 -6.50 5.76
CA ARG A 54 1.86 -6.42 7.23
C ARG A 54 0.48 -6.69 7.81
N LEU A 55 -0.58 -6.21 7.17
CA LEU A 55 -1.96 -6.48 7.59
C LEU A 55 -2.33 -7.96 7.46
N THR A 56 -1.85 -8.67 6.44
CA THR A 56 -2.04 -10.14 6.32
C THR A 56 -1.45 -10.91 7.50
N ARG A 57 -0.33 -10.43 8.06
CA ARG A 57 0.38 -11.10 9.17
C ARG A 57 -0.20 -10.76 10.54
N ARG A 58 -0.98 -9.69 10.67
CA ARG A 58 -1.58 -9.26 11.93
C ARG A 58 -2.98 -9.84 12.04
N SER A 59 -3.18 -10.80 12.94
CA SER A 59 -4.54 -11.16 13.35
C SER A 59 -5.18 -10.01 14.15
N PRO A 60 -6.47 -9.74 13.96
CA PRO A 60 -7.21 -8.81 14.81
C PRO A 60 -7.04 -9.21 16.29
N VAL A 61 -6.65 -8.26 17.14
CA VAL A 61 -6.62 -8.44 18.59
C VAL A 61 -7.91 -7.90 19.16
N ALA A 62 -8.65 -8.72 19.90
CA ALA A 62 -9.83 -8.28 20.62
C ALA A 62 -9.41 -7.44 21.83
N LEU A 63 -9.63 -6.13 21.76
CA LEU A 63 -9.26 -5.17 22.81
C LEU A 63 -10.27 -5.12 23.99
N GLY A 64 -11.36 -5.90 23.91
CA GLY A 64 -12.49 -5.81 24.85
C GLY A 64 -13.28 -4.50 24.69
N ILE A 65 -14.45 -4.42 25.35
CA ILE A 65 -15.20 -3.17 25.49
C ILE A 65 -14.93 -2.65 26.91
N PRO A 66 -14.51 -1.39 27.10
CA PRO A 66 -14.35 -0.82 28.43
C PRO A 66 -15.70 -0.80 29.16
N THR A 67 -15.82 -1.56 30.25
CA THR A 67 -16.97 -1.48 31.16
C THR A 67 -16.77 -0.32 32.13
N VAL A 68 -17.62 0.69 32.05
CA VAL A 68 -17.76 1.69 33.12
C VAL A 68 -18.38 1.02 34.35
N PRO A 69 -17.78 1.12 35.55
CA PRO A 69 -18.39 0.60 36.77
C PRO A 69 -19.74 1.30 36.99
N SER A 70 -20.81 0.53 37.20
CA SER A 70 -22.10 1.09 37.61
C SER A 70 -21.92 1.75 38.99
N PRO A 71 -22.37 3.00 39.19
CA PRO A 71 -22.40 3.57 40.53
C PRO A 71 -23.38 2.73 41.36
N ASN A 72 -22.88 2.12 42.44
CA ASN A 72 -23.70 1.42 43.42
C ASN A 72 -24.79 2.38 43.93
N ARG A 73 -26.04 1.91 43.91
CA ARG A 73 -27.20 2.63 44.45
C ARG A 73 -27.38 2.32 45.93
#